data_AF-A0A2U0ABP1-F1
#
_entry.id   AF-A0A2U0ABP1-F1
#
_cell.length_a   1.000
_cell.length_b   1.000
_cell.length_c   1.000
_cell.angle_alpha   90.00
_cell.angle_beta   90.00
_cell.angle_gamma   90.00
#
_symmetry.space_group_name_H-M   'P 1'
#
loop_
_entity.id
_entity.type
_entity.pdbx_description
1 polymer ?
#
loop_
_entity_poly.entity_id
_entity_poly.type
_entity_poly.pdbx_seq_one_letter_code
_entity_poly.pdbx_strand_id
1 'polypeptide(L)'
;MDKRIKWLRISYWTAALMDFFIAVSVLIPERMGVAGYVYPMGLISVVAFSWGVMLLFADREPLQRSWILVPTILVVVLLGMVALHAGLTELISMFRAISMLCIAIMVLTILIYGYTVAREPEGI
;
A
#
# COMPACT_ATOMS: atom_id res chain seq x y z
N MET A 1 -11.24 20.15 11.96
CA MET A 1 -11.05 19.41 10.70
C MET A 1 -12.06 18.29 10.70
N ASP A 2 -12.85 18.15 9.62
CA ASP A 2 -13.84 17.09 9.48
C ASP A 2 -13.19 15.73 9.73
N LYS A 3 -13.88 14.88 10.52
CA LYS A 3 -13.47 13.51 10.82
C LYS A 3 -13.20 12.72 9.53
N ARG A 4 -14.01 12.93 8.49
CA ARG A 4 -13.87 12.28 7.17
C ARG A 4 -12.53 12.63 6.51
N ILE A 5 -12.24 13.92 6.46
CA ILE A 5 -10.99 14.44 5.90
C ILE A 5 -9.82 13.85 6.69
N LYS A 6 -9.89 13.86 8.04
CA LYS A 6 -8.81 13.30 8.88
C LYS A 6 -8.49 11.84 8.52
N TRP A 7 -9.50 10.99 8.38
CA TRP A 7 -9.29 9.58 8.06
C TRP A 7 -8.76 9.37 6.65
N LEU A 8 -9.27 10.11 5.67
CA LEU A 8 -8.75 10.08 4.29
C LEU A 8 -7.28 10.47 4.25
N ARG A 9 -6.87 11.55 4.94
CA ARG A 9 -5.47 11.96 5.03
C ARG A 9 -4.59 10.87 5.63
N ILE A 10 -5.04 10.26 6.73
CA ILE A 10 -4.31 9.14 7.36
C ILE A 10 -4.16 7.98 6.36
N SER A 11 -5.20 7.63 5.63
CA SER A 11 -5.15 6.57 4.61
C SER A 11 -4.16 6.89 3.50
N TYR A 12 -4.19 8.11 2.94
CA TYR A 12 -3.26 8.54 1.89
C TYR A 12 -1.81 8.54 2.36
N TRP A 13 -1.55 9.13 3.52
CA TRP A 13 -0.19 9.20 4.07
C TRP A 13 0.35 7.82 4.43
N THR A 14 -0.49 6.95 5.01
CA THR A 14 -0.09 5.58 5.34
C THR A 14 0.28 4.80 4.09
N ALA A 15 -0.57 4.81 3.05
CA ALA A 15 -0.26 4.11 1.81
C ALA A 15 0.96 4.72 1.09
N ALA A 16 1.08 6.05 1.02
CA ALA A 16 2.23 6.70 0.42
C ALA A 16 3.55 6.33 1.11
N LEU A 17 3.55 6.29 2.45
CA LEU A 17 4.73 5.89 3.22
C LEU A 17 5.11 4.43 2.94
N MET A 18 4.13 3.54 2.85
CA MET A 18 4.37 2.13 2.50
C MET A 18 4.89 1.98 1.07
N ASP A 19 4.35 2.73 0.12
CA ASP A 19 4.80 2.73 -1.27
C ASP A 19 6.26 3.20 -1.39
N PHE A 20 6.65 4.25 -0.68
CA PHE A 20 8.05 4.68 -0.64
C PHE A 20 8.96 3.65 0.03
N PHE A 21 8.49 3.04 1.12
CA PHE A 21 9.24 1.99 1.79
C PHE A 21 9.46 0.77 0.88
N ILE A 22 8.43 0.35 0.14
CA ILE A 22 8.49 -0.72 -0.84
C ILE A 22 9.44 -0.31 -1.97
N ALA A 23 9.28 0.88 -2.55
CA ALA A 23 10.10 1.38 -3.64
C ALA A 23 11.60 1.31 -3.31
N VAL A 24 12.00 1.79 -2.12
CA VAL A 24 13.40 1.70 -1.69
C VAL A 24 13.81 0.25 -1.40
N SER A 25 12.93 -0.52 -0.75
CA SER A 25 13.27 -1.89 -0.36
C SER A 25 13.47 -2.80 -1.57
N VAL A 26 12.68 -2.65 -2.65
CA VAL A 26 12.84 -3.47 -3.86
C VAL A 26 14.11 -3.15 -4.63
N LEU A 27 14.75 -2.00 -4.40
CA LEU A 27 16.06 -1.72 -4.98
C LEU A 27 17.22 -2.43 -4.26
N ILE A 28 16.95 -3.06 -3.11
CA ILE A 28 17.94 -3.77 -2.29
C ILE A 28 17.69 -5.29 -2.40
N PRO A 29 18.47 -6.03 -3.23
CA PRO A 29 18.26 -7.45 -3.51
C PRO A 29 18.11 -8.34 -2.26
N GLU A 30 18.96 -8.12 -1.26
CA GLU A 30 18.98 -8.88 -0.02
C GLU A 30 17.65 -8.73 0.73
N ARG A 31 17.06 -7.52 0.67
CA ARG A 31 15.74 -7.25 1.24
C ARG A 31 14.60 -7.83 0.44
N MET A 32 14.82 -8.41 -0.74
CA MET A 32 13.82 -9.14 -1.53
C MET A 32 14.07 -10.65 -1.58
N GLY A 33 15.14 -11.13 -0.94
CA GLY A 33 15.49 -12.55 -0.93
C GLY A 33 16.09 -13.02 -2.26
N VAL A 34 16.62 -12.10 -3.06
CA VAL A 34 17.27 -12.40 -4.34
C VAL A 34 18.75 -12.03 -4.28
N ALA A 35 19.58 -12.77 -5.02
CA ALA A 35 21.04 -12.63 -4.97
C ALA A 35 21.56 -11.37 -5.68
N GLY A 36 20.74 -10.73 -6.52
CA GLY A 36 21.15 -9.56 -7.28
C GLY A 36 19.95 -8.79 -7.82
N TYR A 37 20.23 -7.59 -8.32
CA TYR A 37 19.22 -6.74 -8.92
C TYR A 37 18.71 -7.35 -10.23
N VAL A 38 17.40 -7.43 -10.39
CA VAL A 38 16.75 -7.86 -11.64
C VAL A 38 15.85 -6.76 -12.18
N TYR A 39 15.74 -6.67 -13.50
CA TYR A 39 14.98 -5.61 -14.19
C TYR A 39 13.55 -5.37 -13.62
N PRO A 40 12.75 -6.40 -13.30
CA PRO A 40 11.44 -6.21 -12.68
C PRO A 40 11.44 -5.44 -11.36
N MET A 41 12.52 -5.50 -10.58
CA MET A 41 12.64 -4.77 -9.31
C MET A 41 12.64 -3.25 -9.53
N GLY A 42 13.39 -2.78 -10.54
CA GLY A 42 13.40 -1.37 -10.92
C GLY A 42 12.04 -0.88 -11.40
N LEU A 43 11.36 -1.69 -12.21
CA LEU A 43 10.01 -1.36 -12.68
C LEU A 43 9.03 -1.21 -11.50
N ILE A 44 9.02 -2.17 -10.59
CA ILE A 44 8.17 -2.11 -9.39
C ILE A 44 8.56 -0.89 -8.52
N SER A 45 9.85 -0.59 -8.39
CA SER A 45 10.32 0.58 -7.63
C SER A 45 9.75 1.88 -8.19
N VAL A 46 9.83 2.08 -9.51
CA VAL A 46 9.35 3.30 -10.16
C VAL A 46 7.84 3.41 -10.04
N VAL A 47 7.12 2.30 -10.22
CA VAL A 47 5.66 2.26 -10.07
C VAL A 47 5.26 2.61 -8.64
N ALA A 48 5.84 1.94 -7.64
CA ALA A 48 5.54 2.19 -6.23
C ALA A 48 5.86 3.63 -5.83
N PHE A 49 7.03 4.15 -6.23
CA PHE A 49 7.40 5.54 -5.94
C PHE A 49 6.42 6.54 -6.57
N SER A 50 6.04 6.31 -7.84
CA SER A 50 5.07 7.16 -8.55
C SER A 50 3.69 7.10 -7.90
N TRP A 51 3.27 5.93 -7.43
CA TRP A 51 2.00 5.74 -6.73
C TRP A 51 1.99 6.47 -5.38
N GLY A 52 3.08 6.38 -4.62
CA GLY A 52 3.26 7.13 -3.38
C GLY A 52 3.17 8.64 -3.58
N VAL A 53 3.81 9.18 -4.64
CA VAL A 53 3.69 10.60 -5.02
C VAL A 53 2.24 10.95 -5.38
N MET A 54 1.56 10.11 -6.18
CA MET A 54 0.16 10.33 -6.56
C MET A 54 -0.76 10.41 -5.33
N LEU A 55 -0.54 9.57 -4.31
CA LEU A 55 -1.30 9.59 -3.06
C LEU A 55 -1.06 10.88 -2.26
N LEU A 56 0.17 11.40 -2.24
CA LEU A 56 0.45 12.71 -1.64
C LEU A 56 -0.25 13.85 -2.40
N PHE A 57 -0.39 13.75 -3.73
CA PHE A 57 -1.19 14.70 -4.50
C PHE A 57 -2.69 14.56 -4.22
N ALA A 58 -3.18 13.34 -3.95
CA ALA A 58 -4.57 13.10 -3.58
C ALA A 58 -4.95 13.78 -2.25
N ASP A 59 -4.00 13.92 -1.33
CA ASP A 59 -4.18 14.54 0.00
C ASP A 59 -4.62 16.02 -0.05
N ARG A 60 -4.37 16.72 -1.16
CA ARG A 60 -4.77 18.13 -1.33
C ARG A 60 -6.29 18.31 -1.39
N GLU A 61 -7.00 17.36 -2.00
CA GLU A 61 -8.46 17.37 -2.18
C GLU A 61 -9.04 15.98 -1.83
N PRO A 62 -8.96 15.58 -0.56
CA PRO A 62 -9.12 14.19 -0.16
C PRO A 62 -10.54 13.65 -0.44
N LEU A 63 -11.57 14.49 -0.28
CA LEU A 63 -12.96 14.08 -0.53
C LEU A 63 -13.24 13.85 -2.02
N GLN A 64 -12.78 14.75 -2.89
CA GLN A 64 -12.98 14.65 -4.34
C GLN A 64 -12.20 13.48 -4.95
N ARG A 65 -11.05 13.13 -4.36
CA ARG A 65 -10.13 12.10 -4.84
C ARG A 65 -10.22 10.79 -4.05
N SER A 66 -11.28 10.61 -3.26
CA SER A 66 -11.54 9.41 -2.46
C SER A 66 -11.58 8.13 -3.28
N TRP A 67 -11.93 8.22 -4.56
CA TRP A 67 -11.94 7.09 -5.50
C TRP A 67 -10.57 6.44 -5.69
N ILE A 68 -9.45 7.16 -5.46
CA ILE A 68 -8.08 6.62 -5.56
C ILE A 68 -7.81 5.53 -4.52
N LEU A 69 -8.56 5.51 -3.41
CA LEU A 69 -8.43 4.45 -2.41
C LEU A 69 -8.86 3.08 -2.96
N VAL A 70 -9.79 3.02 -3.92
CA VAL A 70 -10.25 1.75 -4.49
C VAL A 70 -9.14 0.99 -5.22
N PRO A 71 -8.42 1.56 -6.21
CA PRO A 71 -7.29 0.87 -6.82
C PRO A 71 -6.15 0.64 -5.83
N THR A 72 -5.97 1.51 -4.82
CA THR A 72 -4.94 1.31 -3.78
C THR A 72 -5.25 0.10 -2.89
N ILE A 73 -6.52 -0.08 -2.50
CA ILE A 73 -7.00 -1.26 -1.78
C ILE A 73 -6.73 -2.52 -2.62
N LEU A 74 -7.05 -2.48 -3.92
CA LEU A 74 -6.80 -3.60 -4.82
C LEU A 74 -5.30 -3.95 -4.87
N VAL A 75 -4.42 -2.96 -5.03
CA VAL A 75 -2.96 -3.18 -5.05
C VAL A 75 -2.48 -3.83 -3.75
N VAL A 76 -2.92 -3.34 -2.59
CA VAL A 76 -2.52 -3.92 -1.29
C VAL A 76 -3.01 -5.37 -1.14
N VAL A 77 -4.23 -5.67 -1.59
CA VAL A 77 -4.76 -7.05 -1.60
C VAL A 77 -3.93 -7.96 -2.51
N LEU A 78 -3.63 -7.51 -3.74
CA LEU A 78 -2.80 -8.26 -4.69
C LEU A 78 -1.39 -8.51 -4.13
N LEU A 79 -0.77 -7.51 -3.52
CA LEU A 79 0.55 -7.66 -2.88
C LEU A 79 0.52 -8.65 -1.71
N GLY A 80 -0.55 -8.64 -0.90
CA GLY A 80 -0.75 -9.63 0.16
C GLY A 80 -0.87 -11.06 -0.39
N MET A 81 -1.59 -11.25 -1.50
CA MET A 81 -1.68 -12.55 -2.16
C MET A 81 -0.35 -13.01 -2.75
N VAL A 82 0.44 -12.11 -3.33
CA VAL A 82 1.79 -12.41 -3.81
C VAL A 82 2.70 -12.82 -2.65
N ALA A 83 2.65 -12.12 -1.52
CA ALA A 83 3.44 -12.46 -0.34
C ALA A 83 3.06 -13.85 0.22
N LEU A 84 1.76 -14.16 0.29
CA LEU A 84 1.26 -15.47 0.70
C LEU A 84 1.72 -16.56 -0.26
N HIS A 85 1.56 -16.35 -1.58
CA HIS A 85 1.98 -17.30 -2.59
C HIS A 85 3.49 -17.57 -2.51
N ALA A 86 4.31 -16.53 -2.37
CA ALA A 86 5.77 -16.66 -2.27
C ALA A 86 6.20 -17.42 -1.00
N GLY A 87 5.46 -17.28 0.09
CA GLY A 87 5.66 -18.09 1.31
C GLY A 87 5.28 -19.56 1.11
N LEU A 88 4.15 -19.83 0.44
CA LEU A 88 3.67 -21.19 0.16
C LEU A 88 4.56 -21.95 -0.84
N THR A 89 5.22 -21.26 -1.77
CA THR A 89 6.19 -21.86 -2.71
C THR A 89 7.63 -21.86 -2.20
N GLU A 90 7.85 -21.50 -0.93
CA GLU A 90 9.18 -21.45 -0.32
C GLU A 90 10.16 -20.49 -1.04
N LEU A 91 9.64 -19.52 -1.78
CA LEU A 91 10.45 -18.50 -2.47
C LEU A 91 11.07 -17.52 -1.45
N ILE A 92 10.34 -17.29 -0.36
CA ILE A 92 10.78 -16.56 0.82
C ILE A 92 10.44 -17.37 2.08
N SER A 93 11.08 -17.06 3.20
CA SER A 93 10.76 -17.71 4.47
C SER A 93 9.32 -17.44 4.90
N MET A 94 8.65 -18.45 5.46
CA MET A 94 7.26 -18.35 5.91
C MET A 94 7.06 -17.23 6.94
N PHE A 95 8.03 -17.04 7.85
CA PHE A 95 8.01 -15.94 8.82
C PHE A 95 7.96 -14.57 8.14
N ARG A 96 8.70 -14.41 7.05
CA ARG A 96 8.75 -13.17 6.29
C ARG A 96 7.46 -12.94 5.50
N ALA A 97 6.91 -14.00 4.89
CA ALA A 97 5.61 -13.96 4.21
C ALA A 97 4.48 -13.53 5.17
N ILE A 98 4.43 -14.14 6.36
CA ILE A 98 3.45 -13.79 7.41
C ILE A 98 3.63 -12.33 7.84
N SER A 99 4.87 -11.89 8.07
CA SER A 99 5.15 -10.50 8.46
C SER A 99 4.66 -9.50 7.40
N MET A 100 4.90 -9.77 6.12
CA MET A 100 4.39 -8.95 5.01
C MET A 100 2.86 -8.97 4.95
N LEU A 101 2.24 -10.13 5.17
CA LEU A 101 0.78 -10.27 5.18
C LEU A 101 0.17 -9.47 6.34
N CYS A 102 0.75 -9.50 7.54
CA CYS A 102 0.31 -8.69 8.67
C CYS A 102 0.35 -7.19 8.37
N ILE A 103 1.44 -6.72 7.74
CA ILE A 103 1.55 -5.31 7.32
C ILE A 103 0.47 -4.99 6.27
N ALA A 104 0.28 -5.86 5.27
CA ALA A 104 -0.74 -5.66 4.24
C ALA A 104 -2.15 -5.59 4.85
N ILE A 105 -2.49 -6.48 5.78
CA ILE A 105 -3.77 -6.49 6.50
C ILE A 105 -3.95 -5.18 7.29
N MET A 106 -2.93 -4.75 8.03
CA MET A 106 -2.97 -3.50 8.80
C MET A 106 -3.24 -2.29 7.90
N VAL A 107 -2.50 -2.16 6.80
CA VAL A 107 -2.69 -1.08 5.82
C VAL A 107 -4.08 -1.17 5.20
N LEU A 108 -4.51 -2.37 4.81
CA LEU A 108 -5.82 -2.62 4.22
C LEU A 108 -6.95 -2.19 5.16
N THR A 109 -6.86 -2.49 6.46
CA THR A 109 -7.84 -2.03 7.45
C THR A 109 -7.91 -0.50 7.50
N ILE A 110 -6.77 0.19 7.49
CA ILE A 110 -6.72 1.65 7.48
C ILE A 110 -7.34 2.23 6.19
N LEU A 111 -7.07 1.61 5.04
CA LEU A 111 -7.61 2.06 3.75
C LEU A 111 -9.11 1.84 3.64
N ILE A 112 -9.60 0.65 4.01
CA ILE A 112 -11.02 0.32 3.99
C ILE A 112 -11.77 1.25 4.95
N TYR A 113 -11.27 1.43 6.17
CA TYR A 113 -11.91 2.29 7.17
C TYR A 113 -11.96 3.75 6.70
N GLY A 114 -10.86 4.28 6.14
CA GLY A 114 -10.84 5.63 5.58
C GLY A 114 -11.82 5.81 4.43
N TYR A 115 -11.95 4.79 3.57
CA TYR A 115 -12.89 4.81 2.45
C TYR A 115 -14.36 4.73 2.90
N THR A 116 -14.69 3.89 3.89
CA THR A 116 -16.05 3.79 4.42
C THR A 116 -16.49 5.07 5.09
N VAL A 117 -15.64 5.67 5.93
CA VAL A 117 -15.95 6.94 6.60
C VAL A 117 -16.12 8.08 5.60
N ALA A 118 -15.39 8.07 4.48
CA ALA A 118 -15.55 9.06 3.42
C ALA A 118 -16.89 8.96 2.69
N ARG A 119 -17.50 7.77 2.65
CA ARG A 119 -18.77 7.49 1.98
C ARG A 119 -20.00 7.65 2.86
N GLU A 120 -19.85 7.80 4.19
CA GLU A 120 -20.98 8.09 5.05
C GLU A 120 -21.64 9.41 4.61
N PRO A 121 -22.95 9.46 4.29
CA PRO A 121 -23.63 10.70 3.95
C PRO A 121 -23.58 11.68 5.14
N GLU A 122 -23.60 12.99 4.87
CA GLU A 122 -23.76 13.99 5.93
C GLU A 122 -25.15 13.82 6.55
N GLY A 123 -25.22 13.26 7.77
CA GLY A 123 -26.42 13.25 8.60
C GLY A 123 -26.95 11.87 8.96
N ILE A 124 -26.51 11.37 10.12
CA ILE A 124 -27.37 10.97 11.26
C ILE A 124 -26.68 11.46 12.53
#